data_AF-A0A848YAE4-F1
#
_entry.id   AF-A0A848YAE4-F1
#
_cell.length_a   1.000
_cell.length_b   1.000
_cell.length_c   1.000
_cell.angle_alpha   90.00
_cell.angle_beta   90.00
_cell.angle_gamma   90.00
#
_symmetry.space_group_name_H-M   'P 1'
#
loop_
_entity.id
_entity.type
_entity.pdbx_description
1 polymer ?
#
loop_
_entity_poly.entity_id
_entity_poly.type
_entity_poly.pdbx_seq_one_letter_code
_entity_poly.pdbx_strand_id
1 'polypeptide(L)'
;MALDDTPGFDTLAIHAGSAPDPTTGARATPIYQTTSFVFDDVNHAAALFGLQAFGNIYTRITNPTQAVLEEKIAALEGGTAALATSSGHAAQLLAFHTMMDAGDEFVAVRQLYGGSINQFNHSFKSFDWKVNWADADDMDSIEKAITAKTKAIFCESIANPGGVVTDLEGISKIARRAGVPLIVDNTLATPYL
;
A
#
# COMPACT_ATOMS: atom_id res chain seq x y z
N MET A 1 9.87 -30.11 -14.74
CA MET A 1 9.23 -28.79 -14.77
C MET A 1 8.17 -28.85 -13.69
N ALA A 2 8.45 -28.33 -12.50
CA ALA A 2 7.45 -28.29 -11.44
C ALA A 2 6.30 -27.41 -11.95
N LEU A 3 5.08 -27.93 -11.93
CA LEU A 3 3.90 -27.11 -12.12
C LEU A 3 3.94 -26.04 -11.03
N ASP A 4 3.71 -24.79 -11.43
CA ASP A 4 3.58 -23.70 -10.49
C ASP A 4 2.33 -23.99 -9.65
N ASP A 5 2.51 -24.53 -8.44
CA ASP A 5 1.43 -24.93 -7.51
C ASP A 5 0.69 -23.72 -6.92
N THR A 6 0.95 -22.51 -7.45
CA THR A 6 0.29 -21.28 -7.07
C THR A 6 -1.17 -21.29 -7.56
N PRO A 7 -2.17 -21.17 -6.66
CA PRO A 7 -3.57 -21.13 -7.06
C PRO A 7 -3.89 -19.95 -7.99
N GLY A 8 -4.88 -20.11 -8.88
CA GLY A 8 -5.34 -19.02 -9.74
C GLY A 8 -6.09 -17.91 -8.98
N PHE A 9 -6.25 -16.74 -9.63
CA PHE A 9 -6.85 -15.52 -9.03
C PHE A 9 -8.16 -15.78 -8.30
N ASP A 10 -9.14 -16.43 -8.94
CA ASP A 10 -10.45 -16.70 -8.33
C ASP A 10 -10.34 -17.53 -7.05
N THR A 11 -9.39 -18.47 -7.02
CA THR A 11 -9.13 -19.29 -5.83
C THR A 11 -8.50 -18.46 -4.72
N LEU A 12 -7.53 -17.60 -5.05
CA LEU A 12 -6.91 -16.68 -4.09
C LEU A 12 -7.92 -15.67 -3.54
N ALA A 13 -8.78 -15.10 -4.39
CA ALA A 13 -9.80 -14.13 -4.01
C ALA A 13 -10.72 -14.71 -2.93
N ILE A 14 -11.06 -15.99 -3.02
CA ILE A 14 -11.87 -16.68 -2.00
C ILE A 14 -11.02 -17.10 -0.79
N HIS A 15 -9.85 -17.72 -0.99
CA HIS A 15 -9.18 -18.52 0.05
C HIS A 15 -7.88 -17.94 0.62
N ALA A 16 -7.22 -17.00 -0.06
CA ALA A 16 -5.97 -16.43 0.46
C ALA A 16 -6.20 -15.76 1.83
N GLY A 17 -5.32 -16.06 2.78
CA GLY A 17 -5.34 -15.57 4.17
C GLY A 17 -6.45 -16.11 5.07
N SER A 18 -7.38 -16.96 4.59
CA SER A 18 -8.60 -17.33 5.32
C SER A 18 -8.69 -18.83 5.67
N ALA A 19 -7.66 -19.36 6.34
CA ALA A 19 -7.71 -20.72 6.89
C ALA A 19 -8.84 -20.87 7.93
N PRO A 20 -9.45 -22.07 8.09
CA PRO A 20 -10.44 -22.32 9.14
C PRO A 20 -9.86 -22.01 10.53
N ASP A 21 -10.70 -21.46 11.42
CA ASP A 21 -10.29 -21.17 12.80
C ASP A 21 -9.78 -22.44 13.50
N PRO A 22 -8.53 -22.45 14.01
CA PRO A 22 -7.93 -23.66 14.56
C PRO A 22 -8.57 -24.11 15.89
N THR A 23 -9.32 -23.24 16.56
CA THR A 23 -9.92 -23.54 17.87
C THR A 23 -11.29 -24.21 17.75
N THR A 24 -12.11 -23.75 16.81
CA THR A 24 -13.52 -24.14 16.66
C THR A 24 -13.83 -24.83 15.33
N GLY A 25 -12.94 -24.73 14.34
CA GLY A 25 -13.15 -25.22 12.98
C GLY A 25 -14.04 -24.31 12.13
N ALA A 26 -14.37 -23.09 12.58
CA ALA A 26 -15.18 -22.16 11.81
C ALA A 26 -14.54 -21.83 10.46
N ARG A 27 -15.29 -22.02 9.37
CA ARG A 27 -14.79 -21.77 8.00
C ARG A 27 -14.69 -20.29 7.66
N ALA A 28 -15.65 -19.50 8.13
CA ALA A 28 -15.64 -18.05 8.00
C ALA A 28 -14.73 -17.46 9.10
N THR A 29 -13.90 -16.50 8.74
CA THR A 29 -13.03 -15.79 9.68
C THR A 29 -13.89 -15.13 10.78
N PRO A 30 -13.67 -15.44 12.07
CA PRO A 30 -14.34 -14.75 13.16
C PRO A 30 -14.03 -13.25 13.18
N ILE A 31 -14.97 -12.45 13.68
CA ILE A 31 -14.76 -11.01 13.84
C ILE A 31 -14.11 -10.76 15.22
N TYR A 32 -12.82 -10.43 15.21
CA TYR A 32 -12.07 -10.07 16.42
C TYR A 32 -12.29 -8.60 16.78
N GLN A 33 -13.50 -8.27 17.25
CA GLN A 33 -13.89 -6.94 17.71
C GLN A 33 -13.36 -6.64 19.13
N THR A 34 -12.03 -6.64 19.27
CA THR A 34 -11.32 -6.31 20.52
C THR A 34 -10.30 -5.21 20.28
N THR A 35 -9.90 -4.52 21.34
CA THR A 35 -8.81 -3.52 21.29
C THR A 35 -7.46 -4.14 21.61
N SER A 36 -7.40 -5.07 22.57
CA SER A 36 -6.17 -5.64 23.12
C SER A 36 -6.24 -7.17 23.21
N PHE A 37 -5.07 -7.79 23.39
CA PHE A 37 -4.88 -9.23 23.48
C PHE A 37 -4.17 -9.60 24.79
N VAL A 38 -4.52 -10.75 25.35
CA VAL A 38 -3.91 -11.27 26.59
C VAL A 38 -2.58 -11.95 26.26
N PHE A 39 -1.58 -11.74 27.12
CA PHE A 39 -0.30 -12.45 27.04
C PHE A 39 -0.31 -13.67 27.97
N ASP A 40 0.42 -14.73 27.58
CA ASP A 40 0.54 -15.93 28.41
C ASP A 40 1.33 -15.63 29.70
N ASP A 41 2.41 -14.85 29.57
CA ASP A 41 3.23 -14.35 30.68
C ASP A 41 4.01 -13.08 30.29
N VAL A 42 4.82 -12.58 31.23
CA VAL A 42 5.64 -11.36 31.04
C VAL A 42 6.77 -11.51 30.01
N ASN A 43 7.29 -12.73 29.82
CA ASN A 43 8.34 -12.99 28.84
C ASN A 43 7.76 -13.03 27.43
N HIS A 44 6.57 -13.61 27.26
CA HIS A 44 5.83 -13.57 26.00
C HIS A 44 5.55 -12.11 25.60
N ALA A 45 5.05 -11.29 26.53
CA ALA A 45 4.83 -9.86 26.26
C ALA A 45 6.13 -9.15 25.79
N ALA A 46 7.25 -9.37 26.49
CA ALA A 46 8.53 -8.78 26.12
C ALA A 46 9.01 -9.23 24.73
N ALA A 47 8.83 -10.51 24.39
CA ALA A 47 9.19 -11.05 23.08
C ALA A 47 8.37 -10.43 21.93
N LEU A 48 7.05 -10.23 22.13
CA LEU A 48 6.20 -9.57 21.13
C LEU A 48 6.61 -8.11 20.90
N PHE A 49 6.80 -7.33 21.97
CA PHE A 49 7.23 -5.93 21.84
C PHE A 49 8.66 -5.79 21.30
N GLY A 50 9.52 -6.77 21.54
CA GLY A 50 10.87 -6.85 20.98
C GLY A 50 10.92 -7.36 19.53
N LEU A 51 9.77 -7.67 18.91
CA LEU A 51 9.66 -8.28 17.57
C LEU A 51 10.43 -9.61 17.45
N GLN A 52 10.54 -10.34 18.56
CA GLN A 52 11.22 -11.65 18.64
C GLN A 52 10.26 -12.82 18.46
N ALA A 53 8.95 -12.55 18.56
CA ALA A 53 7.88 -13.50 18.35
C ALA A 53 6.75 -12.86 17.53
N PHE A 54 6.01 -13.67 16.78
CA PHE A 54 4.80 -13.24 16.09
C PHE A 54 3.60 -13.34 17.04
N GLY A 55 2.73 -12.33 17.00
CA GLY A 55 1.50 -12.33 17.79
C GLY A 55 0.84 -10.96 17.81
N ASN A 56 -0.35 -10.91 18.38
CA ASN A 56 -1.12 -9.68 18.49
C ASN A 56 -0.89 -9.01 19.84
N ILE A 57 -0.76 -7.68 19.81
CA ILE A 57 -0.59 -6.85 21.01
C ILE A 57 -1.80 -5.95 21.18
N TYR A 58 -2.10 -5.17 20.14
CA TYR A 58 -3.16 -4.16 20.15
C TYR A 58 -3.67 -3.92 18.72
N THR A 59 -5.00 -3.82 18.55
CA THR A 59 -5.68 -3.76 17.24
C THR A 59 -5.26 -2.57 16.37
N ARG A 60 -4.74 -1.48 16.95
CA ARG A 60 -4.17 -0.37 16.17
C ARG A 60 -2.92 -0.76 15.36
N ILE A 61 -2.24 -1.85 15.74
CA ILE A 61 -1.02 -2.34 15.08
C ILE A 61 -1.37 -3.56 14.22
N THR A 62 -2.01 -4.58 14.81
CA THR A 62 -2.40 -5.82 14.13
C THR A 62 -3.71 -6.37 14.69
N ASN A 63 -4.52 -7.02 13.85
CA ASN A 63 -5.75 -7.70 14.25
C ASN A 63 -5.99 -8.92 13.34
N PRO A 64 -6.38 -10.11 13.86
CA PRO A 64 -6.57 -11.30 13.04
C PRO A 64 -7.59 -11.12 11.91
N THR A 65 -8.66 -10.34 12.14
CA THR A 65 -9.65 -10.05 11.09
C THR A 65 -9.06 -9.23 9.95
N GLN A 66 -8.21 -8.24 10.29
CA GLN A 66 -7.55 -7.38 9.31
C GLN A 66 -6.44 -8.11 8.57
N ALA A 67 -5.69 -8.98 9.27
CA ALA A 67 -4.63 -9.80 8.67
C ALA A 67 -5.14 -10.63 7.49
N VAL A 68 -6.36 -11.20 7.57
CA VAL A 68 -6.96 -11.92 6.43
C VAL A 68 -7.17 -11.02 5.21
N LEU A 69 -7.61 -9.78 5.42
CA LEU A 69 -7.75 -8.80 4.33
C LEU A 69 -6.38 -8.45 3.74
N GLU A 70 -5.41 -8.16 4.61
CA GLU A 70 -4.05 -7.77 4.23
C GLU A 70 -3.34 -8.87 3.43
N GLU A 71 -3.34 -10.10 3.94
CA GLU A 71 -2.76 -11.26 3.25
C GLU A 71 -3.44 -11.54 1.92
N LYS A 72 -4.77 -11.39 1.85
CA LYS A 72 -5.52 -11.58 0.61
C LYS A 72 -5.16 -10.53 -0.43
N ILE A 73 -5.13 -9.24 -0.06
CA ILE A 73 -4.75 -8.18 -1.00
C ILE A 73 -3.30 -8.35 -1.45
N ALA A 74 -2.38 -8.68 -0.55
CA ALA A 74 -1.00 -8.97 -0.90
C ALA A 74 -0.89 -10.11 -1.92
N ALA A 75 -1.61 -11.22 -1.70
CA ALA A 75 -1.63 -12.34 -2.64
C ALA A 75 -2.22 -11.98 -4.00
N LEU A 76 -3.27 -11.16 -4.05
CA LEU A 76 -3.92 -10.76 -5.31
C LEU A 76 -3.08 -9.76 -6.11
N GLU A 77 -2.37 -8.84 -5.45
CA GLU A 77 -1.45 -7.90 -6.09
C GLU A 77 -0.08 -8.53 -6.41
N GLY A 78 0.18 -9.78 -5.98
CA GLY A 78 1.51 -10.39 -6.05
C GLY A 78 2.57 -9.69 -5.20
N GLY A 79 2.14 -8.95 -4.17
CA GLY A 79 2.99 -8.19 -3.26
C GLY A 79 3.48 -9.01 -2.07
N THR A 80 4.50 -8.50 -1.38
CA THR A 80 5.08 -9.15 -0.19
C THR A 80 4.19 -9.06 1.04
N ALA A 81 3.48 -7.94 1.20
CA ALA A 81 2.60 -7.66 2.33
C ALA A 81 1.62 -6.54 1.95
N ALA A 82 0.54 -6.39 2.71
CA ALA A 82 -0.36 -5.26 2.63
C ALA A 82 -0.69 -4.74 4.03
N LEU A 83 -1.28 -3.54 4.10
CA LEU A 83 -1.70 -2.92 5.35
C LEU A 83 -3.08 -2.29 5.16
N ALA A 84 -4.05 -2.69 5.98
CA ALA A 84 -5.38 -2.10 5.99
C ALA A 84 -5.32 -0.75 6.69
N THR A 85 -5.97 0.26 6.10
CA THR A 85 -6.00 1.62 6.64
C THR A 85 -7.43 2.14 6.68
N SER A 86 -7.65 3.25 7.38
CA SER A 86 -8.99 3.82 7.57
C SER A 86 -9.59 4.45 6.31
N SER A 87 -8.79 4.75 5.28
CA SER A 87 -9.23 5.34 4.00
C SER A 87 -8.11 5.33 2.96
N GLY A 88 -8.44 5.53 1.68
CA GLY A 88 -7.43 5.69 0.61
C GLY A 88 -6.45 6.84 0.86
N HIS A 89 -6.93 8.00 1.32
CA HIS A 89 -6.04 9.12 1.69
C HIS A 89 -5.13 8.78 2.89
N ALA A 90 -5.56 7.91 3.81
CA ALA A 90 -4.71 7.44 4.90
C ALA A 90 -3.61 6.49 4.39
N ALA A 91 -3.92 5.62 3.44
CA ALA A 91 -2.92 4.80 2.75
C ALA A 91 -1.87 5.67 2.04
N GLN A 92 -2.31 6.69 1.28
CA GLN A 92 -1.42 7.65 0.62
C GLN A 92 -0.53 8.38 1.64
N LEU A 93 -1.13 8.95 2.70
CA LEU A 93 -0.37 9.65 3.75
C LEU A 93 0.66 8.74 4.42
N LEU A 94 0.28 7.53 4.84
CA LEU A 94 1.18 6.61 5.53
C LEU A 94 2.33 6.17 4.62
N ALA A 95 2.06 5.91 3.34
CA ALA A 95 3.11 5.58 2.37
C ALA A 95 4.17 6.69 2.33
N PHE A 96 3.76 7.94 2.09
CA PHE A 96 4.70 9.08 2.07
C PHE A 96 5.37 9.34 3.42
N HIS A 97 4.63 9.28 4.53
CA HIS A 97 5.16 9.54 5.86
C HIS A 97 6.26 8.56 6.28
N THR A 98 6.29 7.35 5.71
CA THR A 98 7.37 6.39 6.01
C THR A 98 8.72 6.76 5.36
N MET A 99 8.74 7.66 4.37
CA MET A 99 9.91 7.92 3.53
C MET A 99 10.26 9.40 3.32
N MET A 100 9.42 10.33 3.78
CA MET A 100 9.60 11.78 3.58
C MET A 100 9.91 12.51 4.87
N ASP A 101 10.91 13.39 4.82
CA ASP A 101 11.24 14.40 5.82
C ASP A 101 10.83 15.80 5.33
N ALA A 102 10.85 16.78 6.24
CA ALA A 102 10.58 18.18 5.89
C ALA A 102 11.55 18.68 4.81
N GLY A 103 11.00 19.25 3.73
CA GLY A 103 11.73 19.78 2.60
C GLY A 103 11.96 18.79 1.45
N ASP A 104 11.55 17.53 1.60
CA ASP A 104 11.57 16.51 0.55
C ASP A 104 10.51 16.74 -0.52
N GLU A 105 10.73 16.12 -1.68
CA GLU A 105 9.90 16.29 -2.87
C GLU A 105 9.40 14.93 -3.38
N PHE A 106 8.31 14.94 -4.14
CA PHE A 106 7.86 13.79 -4.92
C PHE A 106 7.28 14.24 -6.25
N VAL A 107 7.40 13.41 -7.28
CA VAL A 107 6.79 13.69 -8.58
C VAL A 107 5.40 13.07 -8.60
N ALA A 108 4.39 13.81 -9.05
CA ALA A 108 3.04 13.29 -9.25
C ALA A 108 2.54 13.62 -10.66
N VAL A 109 1.98 12.62 -11.32
CA VAL A 109 1.26 12.78 -12.59
C VAL A 109 -0.02 13.59 -12.33
N ARG A 110 -0.42 14.50 -13.23
CA ARG A 110 -1.56 15.43 -13.00
C ARG A 110 -2.93 14.77 -13.09
N GLN A 111 -3.06 13.72 -13.88
CA GLN A 111 -4.30 12.98 -14.09
C GLN A 111 -4.59 12.11 -12.86
N LEU A 112 -5.12 12.74 -11.81
CA LEU A 112 -5.43 12.11 -10.53
C LEU A 112 -6.83 12.50 -10.05
N TYR A 113 -7.35 11.68 -9.16
CA TYR A 113 -8.46 12.00 -8.29
C TYR A 113 -8.27 13.37 -7.62
N GLY A 114 -9.31 14.21 -7.70
CA GLY A 114 -9.27 15.57 -7.16
C GLY A 114 -8.95 15.63 -5.66
N GLY A 115 -9.30 14.59 -4.90
CA GLY A 115 -8.93 14.48 -3.48
C GLY A 115 -7.42 14.34 -3.27
N SER A 116 -6.74 13.53 -4.09
CA SER A 116 -5.27 13.40 -4.04
C SER A 116 -4.58 14.68 -4.49
N ILE A 117 -5.08 15.35 -5.54
CA ILE A 117 -4.61 16.68 -5.95
C ILE A 117 -4.73 17.67 -4.78
N ASN A 118 -5.85 17.65 -4.07
CA ASN A 118 -6.06 18.52 -2.91
C ASN A 118 -5.13 18.16 -1.74
N GLN A 119 -4.97 16.87 -1.44
CA GLN A 119 -4.09 16.39 -0.37
C GLN A 119 -2.63 16.80 -0.63
N PHE A 120 -2.14 16.62 -1.85
CA PHE A 120 -0.76 16.95 -2.23
C PHE A 120 -0.50 18.46 -2.24
N ASN A 121 -1.47 19.27 -2.71
CA ASN A 121 -1.29 20.72 -2.79
C ASN A 121 -1.54 21.47 -1.48
N HIS A 122 -2.27 20.89 -0.52
CA HIS A 122 -2.67 21.60 0.70
C HIS A 122 -2.24 20.86 1.97
N SER A 123 -2.72 19.64 2.18
CA SER A 123 -2.43 18.90 3.42
C SER A 123 -0.94 18.58 3.56
N PHE A 124 -0.27 18.19 2.47
CA PHE A 124 1.14 17.81 2.52
C PHE A 124 2.09 19.00 2.74
N LYS A 125 1.66 20.22 2.43
CA LYS A 125 2.44 21.43 2.73
C LYS A 125 2.68 21.63 4.23
N SER A 126 1.78 21.15 5.09
CA SER A 126 1.97 21.22 6.55
C SER A 126 3.14 20.36 7.05
N PHE A 127 3.62 19.41 6.25
CA PHE A 127 4.83 18.61 6.52
C PHE A 127 6.08 19.17 5.80
N ASP A 128 5.96 20.29 5.08
CA ASP A 128 6.98 20.81 4.15
C ASP A 128 7.35 19.80 3.03
N TRP A 129 6.40 18.96 2.63
CA TRP A 129 6.56 18.08 1.47
C TRP A 129 6.07 18.77 0.20
N LYS A 130 6.83 18.64 -0.88
CA LYS A 130 6.56 19.35 -2.14
C LYS A 130 6.23 18.37 -3.25
N VAL A 131 5.14 18.65 -3.96
CA VAL A 131 4.78 17.93 -5.16
C VAL A 131 5.31 18.65 -6.39
N ASN A 132 6.07 17.94 -7.23
CA ASN A 132 6.50 18.37 -8.54
C ASN A 132 5.57 17.72 -9.58
N TRP A 133 4.75 18.52 -10.25
CA TRP A 133 3.73 18.01 -11.17
C TRP A 133 4.29 17.70 -12.55
N ALA A 134 3.97 16.51 -13.07
CA ALA A 134 4.31 16.05 -14.41
C ALA A 134 3.05 15.61 -15.19
N ASP A 135 3.17 15.43 -16.50
CA ASP A 135 2.08 14.97 -17.38
C ASP A 135 2.23 13.48 -17.69
N ALA A 136 1.11 12.74 -17.69
CA ALA A 136 1.08 11.31 -18.00
C ALA A 136 1.56 11.01 -19.42
N ASP A 137 1.23 11.92 -20.35
CA ASP A 137 1.49 11.74 -21.78
C ASP A 137 2.88 12.28 -22.21
N ASP A 138 3.65 12.84 -21.28
CA ASP A 138 4.99 13.40 -21.50
C ASP A 138 5.99 12.83 -20.50
N MET A 139 6.62 11.70 -20.85
CA MET A 139 7.65 11.05 -20.03
C MET A 139 8.84 11.97 -19.73
N ASP A 140 9.20 12.90 -20.64
CA ASP A 140 10.27 13.86 -20.40
C ASP A 140 9.90 14.83 -19.28
N SER A 141 8.61 15.16 -19.12
CA SER A 141 8.14 16.00 -18.02
C SER A 141 8.36 15.34 -16.66
N ILE A 142 8.21 14.02 -16.58
CA ILE A 142 8.47 13.24 -15.37
C ILE A 142 9.96 13.28 -15.05
N GLU A 143 10.83 13.03 -16.03
CA GLU A 143 12.28 13.08 -15.82
C GLU A 143 12.76 14.46 -15.37
N LYS A 144 12.26 15.53 -15.99
CA LYS A 144 12.62 16.92 -15.65
C LYS A 144 12.12 17.36 -14.27
N ALA A 145 11.06 16.72 -13.76
CA ALA A 145 10.50 17.02 -12.44
C ALA A 145 11.30 16.37 -11.28
N ILE A 146 12.20 15.42 -11.58
CA ILE A 146 13.01 14.74 -10.59
C ILE A 146 14.18 15.64 -10.17
N THR A 147 14.38 15.73 -8.86
CA THR A 147 15.47 16.47 -8.23
C THR A 147 16.24 15.57 -7.27
N ALA A 148 17.35 16.06 -6.72
CA ALA A 148 18.10 15.35 -5.68
C ALA A 148 17.28 15.11 -4.38
N LYS A 149 16.12 15.77 -4.23
CA LYS A 149 15.23 15.64 -3.07
C LYS A 149 14.01 14.76 -3.34
N THR A 150 13.85 14.26 -4.56
CA THR A 150 12.71 13.40 -4.91
C THR A 150 12.80 12.08 -4.15
N LYS A 151 11.71 11.69 -3.47
CA LYS A 151 11.59 10.44 -2.70
C LYS A 151 10.71 9.38 -3.35
N ALA A 152 9.81 9.79 -4.25
CA ALA A 152 8.91 8.88 -4.95
C ALA A 152 8.36 9.51 -6.24
N ILE A 153 7.84 8.64 -7.11
CA ILE A 153 6.93 9.03 -8.20
C ILE A 153 5.56 8.44 -7.89
N PHE A 154 4.49 9.23 -8.08
CA PHE A 154 3.10 8.83 -7.84
C PHE A 154 2.24 8.95 -9.10
N CYS A 155 1.43 7.94 -9.39
CA CYS A 155 0.44 7.96 -10.45
C CYS A 155 -0.81 7.10 -10.12
N GLU A 156 -1.89 7.28 -10.86
CA GLU A 156 -3.01 6.33 -10.94
C GLU A 156 -2.78 5.37 -12.11
N SER A 157 -3.13 4.09 -11.96
CA SER A 157 -3.05 3.13 -13.07
C SER A 157 -4.05 3.47 -14.17
N ILE A 158 -5.27 3.85 -13.75
CA ILE A 158 -6.32 4.41 -14.61
C ILE A 158 -6.86 5.67 -13.94
N ALA A 159 -6.59 6.82 -14.56
CA ALA A 159 -6.89 8.11 -13.97
C ALA A 159 -8.36 8.50 -14.06
N ASN A 160 -8.94 8.97 -12.95
CA ASN A 160 -10.30 9.52 -12.89
C ASN A 160 -10.30 11.04 -13.21
N PRO A 161 -11.30 11.62 -13.92
CA PRO A 161 -12.45 10.99 -14.61
C PRO A 161 -12.19 10.61 -16.06
N GLY A 162 -11.00 10.91 -16.60
CA GLY A 162 -10.70 10.73 -18.02
C GLY A 162 -10.55 9.27 -18.46
N GLY A 163 -10.37 8.33 -17.54
CA GLY A 163 -10.09 6.93 -17.85
C GLY A 163 -8.74 6.72 -18.53
N VAL A 164 -7.79 7.63 -18.31
CA VAL A 164 -6.47 7.58 -18.97
C VAL A 164 -5.66 6.45 -18.35
N VAL A 165 -5.19 5.52 -19.19
CA VAL A 165 -4.31 4.42 -18.76
C VAL A 165 -2.87 4.91 -18.76
N THR A 166 -2.20 4.82 -17.62
CA THR A 166 -0.83 5.28 -17.44
C THR A 166 0.18 4.23 -17.90
N ASP A 167 1.25 4.64 -18.59
CA ASP A 167 2.39 3.75 -18.92
C ASP A 167 3.24 3.45 -17.66
N LEU A 168 2.78 2.48 -16.87
CA LEU A 168 3.47 2.07 -15.64
C LEU A 168 4.88 1.53 -15.91
N GLU A 169 5.12 0.88 -17.05
CA GLU A 169 6.44 0.33 -17.39
C GLU A 169 7.42 1.46 -17.70
N GLY A 170 7.00 2.45 -18.50
CA GLY A 170 7.77 3.65 -18.80
C GLY A 170 8.14 4.42 -17.53
N ILE A 171 7.16 4.70 -16.67
CA ILE A 171 7.38 5.40 -15.39
C ILE A 171 8.28 4.57 -14.45
N SER A 172 8.08 3.24 -14.39
CA SER A 172 8.93 2.36 -13.57
C SER A 172 10.39 2.42 -14.00
N LYS A 173 10.68 2.49 -15.30
CA LYS A 173 12.05 2.64 -15.81
C LYS A 173 12.67 3.98 -15.38
N ILE A 174 11.91 5.07 -15.38
CA ILE A 174 12.35 6.38 -14.90
C ILE A 174 12.63 6.32 -13.39
N ALA A 175 11.69 5.79 -12.60
CA ALA A 175 11.80 5.66 -11.15
C ALA A 175 13.05 4.86 -10.75
N ARG A 176 13.31 3.73 -11.43
CA ARG A 176 14.52 2.91 -11.22
C ARG A 176 15.81 3.65 -11.53
N ARG A 177 15.86 4.43 -12.63
CA ARG A 177 17.04 5.26 -12.96
C ARG A 177 17.29 6.34 -11.90
N ALA A 178 16.22 6.93 -11.36
CA ALA A 178 16.29 7.93 -10.31
C ALA A 178 16.54 7.34 -8.90
N GLY A 179 16.44 6.02 -8.74
CA GLY A 179 16.64 5.34 -7.46
C GLY A 179 15.50 5.57 -6.45
N VAL A 180 14.28 5.85 -6.93
CA VAL A 180 13.10 6.11 -6.09
C VAL A 180 11.98 5.10 -6.38
N PRO A 181 11.10 4.78 -5.41
CA PRO A 181 9.93 3.96 -5.64
C PRO A 181 8.91 4.64 -6.57
N LEU A 182 8.18 3.80 -7.31
CA LEU A 182 6.93 4.17 -7.98
C LEU A 182 5.76 3.72 -7.09
N ILE A 183 4.90 4.66 -6.72
CA ILE A 183 3.66 4.43 -5.98
C ILE A 183 2.51 4.52 -6.99
N VAL A 184 1.72 3.45 -7.09
CA VAL A 184 0.59 3.37 -8.02
C VAL A 184 -0.70 3.27 -7.21
N ASP A 185 -1.60 4.23 -7.41
CA ASP A 185 -2.98 4.10 -6.96
C ASP A 185 -3.74 3.24 -7.99
N ASN A 186 -4.04 2.01 -7.60
CA ASN A 186 -4.69 1.02 -8.44
C ASN A 186 -6.21 0.91 -8.20
N THR A 187 -6.81 1.91 -7.56
CA THR A 187 -8.21 1.85 -7.08
C THR A 187 -9.21 1.50 -8.18
N LEU A 188 -9.06 2.07 -9.37
CA LEU A 188 -10.03 1.88 -10.45
C LEU A 188 -9.92 0.49 -11.11
N ALA A 189 -8.69 0.01 -11.32
CA ALA A 189 -8.45 -1.27 -11.97
C ALA A 189 -8.67 -2.46 -11.02
N THR A 190 -8.38 -2.29 -9.72
CA THR A 190 -8.27 -3.39 -8.73
C THR A 190 -7.14 -4.36 -9.10
N PRO A 191 -6.73 -5.33 -8.23
CA PRO A 191 -5.74 -6.33 -8.62
C PRO A 191 -6.18 -7.28 -9.75
N TYR A 192 -7.43 -7.20 -10.22
CA TYR A 192 -7.95 -8.12 -11.25
C TYR A 192 -7.59 -7.73 -12.69
N LEU A 193 -7.37 -6.43 -12.96
CA LEU A 193 -7.12 -5.90 -14.30
C LEU A 193 -5.64 -5.54 -14.48
#